data_AF-A0A4Q6B2Z0-F1
#
_entry.id   AF-A0A4Q6B2Z0-F1
#
_cell.length_a   1.000
_cell.length_b   1.000
_cell.length_c   1.000
_cell.angle_alpha   90.00
_cell.angle_beta   90.00
_cell.angle_gamma   90.00
#
_symmetry.space_group_name_H-M   'P 1'
#
loop_
_entity.id
_entity.type
_entity.pdbx_description
1 polymer ?
#
loop_
_entity_poly.entity_id
_entity_poly.type
_entity_poly.pdbx_seq_one_letter_code
_entity_poly.pdbx_strand_id
1 'polypeptide(L)' 'MKKIVVIGPESTGKSTLCEELAEHYNTVWCPEYARDFLLQHGTDYTYDDLTTIAKGQLALEAEAAAA' A
#
# COMPACT_ATOMS: atom_id res chain seq x y z
N MET A 1 1.10 2.70 -18.57
CA MET A 1 1.21 1.67 -17.53
C MET A 1 -0.17 1.39 -16.95
N LYS A 2 -0.52 0.12 -16.71
CA LYS A 2 -1.79 -0.24 -16.05
C LYS A 2 -1.52 -0.44 -14.56
N LYS A 3 -2.38 0.11 -13.70
CA LYS A 3 -2.32 -0.07 -12.25
C LYS A 3 -3.55 -0.84 -11.80
N ILE A 4 -3.38 -1.84 -10.95
CA ILE A 4 -4.46 -2.62 -10.35
C ILE A 4 -4.45 -2.34 -8.85
N VAL A 5 -5.60 -1.95 -8.31
CA VAL A 5 -5.75 -1.60 -6.89
C VAL A 5 -6.67 -2.61 -6.22
N VAL A 6 -6.20 -3.23 -5.14
CA VAL A 6 -6.98 -4.16 -4.31
C VAL A 6 -7.44 -3.40 -3.07
N ILE A 7 -8.75 -3.27 -2.88
CA ILE A 7 -9.37 -2.55 -1.76
C ILE A 7 -10.16 -3.51 -0.87
N GLY A 8 -10.26 -3.18 0.42
CA GLY A 8 -11.08 -3.94 1.36
C GLY A 8 -10.63 -3.75 2.81
N PRO A 9 -11.42 -4.25 3.78
CA PRO A 9 -11.13 -4.11 5.21
C PRO A 9 -9.78 -4.68 5.63
N GLU A 10 -9.28 -4.27 6.78
CA GLU A 10 -8.08 -4.86 7.39
C GLU A 10 -8.22 -6.38 7.57
N SER A 11 -7.11 -7.12 7.48
CA SER A 11 -7.07 -8.57 7.73
C SER A 11 -7.96 -9.43 6.82
N THR A 12 -8.20 -8.98 5.59
CA THR A 12 -8.95 -9.71 4.55
C THR A 12 -8.08 -10.33 3.45
N GLY A 13 -6.76 -10.46 3.69
CA GLY A 13 -5.84 -11.13 2.76
C GLY A 13 -5.31 -10.29 1.59
N LYS A 14 -5.58 -8.98 1.55
CA LYS A 14 -5.17 -8.10 0.44
C LYS A 14 -3.66 -8.12 0.16
N SER A 15 -2.82 -8.01 1.18
CA SER A 15 -1.36 -7.98 0.99
C SER A 15 -0.84 -9.32 0.47
N THR A 16 -1.33 -10.43 1.03
CA THR A 16 -1.01 -11.78 0.54
C THR A 16 -1.42 -11.93 -0.93
N LEU A 17 -2.64 -11.50 -1.29
CA LEU A 17 -3.09 -11.57 -2.68
C LEU A 17 -2.23 -10.71 -3.62
N CYS A 18 -1.85 -9.49 -3.23
CA CYS A 18 -1.00 -8.63 -4.04
C CYS A 18 0.39 -9.23 -4.27
N GLU A 19 0.99 -9.81 -3.22
CA GLU A 19 2.28 -10.49 -3.29
C GLU A 19 2.22 -11.72 -4.21
N GLU A 20 1.25 -12.61 -3.99
CA GLU A 20 1.06 -13.80 -4.82
C GLU A 20 0.76 -13.47 -6.29
N LEU A 21 -0.03 -12.42 -6.57
CA LEU A 21 -0.28 -11.96 -7.94
C LEU A 21 0.97 -11.39 -8.59
N ALA A 22 1.79 -10.66 -7.83
CA ALA A 22 3.05 -10.11 -8.34
C ALA A 22 4.02 -11.23 -8.72
N GLU A 23 4.17 -12.24 -7.86
CA GLU A 23 4.96 -13.44 -8.16
C GLU A 23 4.41 -14.18 -9.39
N HIS A 24 3.09 -14.43 -9.42
CA HIS A 24 2.45 -15.19 -10.51
C HIS A 24 2.62 -14.51 -11.87
N TYR A 25 2.47 -13.19 -11.94
CA TYR A 25 2.59 -12.42 -13.19
C TYR A 25 4.01 -11.89 -13.44
N ASN A 26 4.99 -12.25 -12.61
CA ASN A 26 6.36 -11.76 -12.68
C ASN A 26 6.41 -10.23 -12.80
N THR A 27 5.72 -9.56 -11.89
CA THR A 27 5.60 -8.10 -11.82
C THR A 27 5.85 -7.61 -10.40
N VAL A 28 5.75 -6.30 -10.20
CA VAL A 28 5.97 -5.64 -8.92
C VAL A 28 4.65 -5.35 -8.20
N TRP A 29 4.69 -5.26 -6.88
CA TRP A 29 3.60 -4.72 -6.08
C TRP A 29 4.11 -3.68 -5.09
N CYS A 30 3.19 -2.84 -4.62
CA CYS A 30 3.46 -1.80 -3.65
C CYS A 30 2.74 -2.14 -2.33
N PRO A 31 3.42 -2.10 -1.17
CA PRO A 31 2.77 -2.27 0.12
C PRO A 31 1.87 -1.08 0.49
N GLU A 32 1.05 -1.28 1.53
CA GLU A 32 0.12 -0.29 2.06
C GLU A 32 0.84 0.63 3.06
N TYR A 33 1.10 1.88 2.67
CA TYR A 33 1.81 2.85 3.50
C TYR A 33 1.11 3.12 4.83
N ALA A 34 -0.23 3.14 4.82
CA ALA A 34 -1.03 3.37 6.01
C ALA A 34 -0.70 2.38 7.13
N ARG A 35 -0.39 1.12 6.79
CA ARG A 35 -0.03 0.11 7.79
C ARG A 35 1.24 0.50 8.54
N ASP A 36 2.31 0.83 7.81
CA ASP A 36 3.59 1.21 8.41
C ASP A 36 3.45 2.50 9.22
N PHE A 37 2.69 3.47 8.69
CA PHE A 37 2.41 4.72 9.40
C PHE A 37 1.72 4.47 10.74
N LEU A 38 0.64 3.67 10.76
CA LEU A 38 -0.13 3.40 11.98
C LEU A 38 0.62 2.51 12.97
N LEU A 39 1.49 1.59 12.51
CA LEU A 39 2.37 0.82 13.38
C LEU A 39 3.38 1.70 14.12
N GLN A 40 3.82 2.80 13.50
CA GLN A 40 4.80 3.72 14.09
C GLN A 40 4.16 4.82 14.95
N HIS A 41 2.99 5.32 14.55
CA HIS A 41 2.36 6.51 15.15
C HIS A 41 1.12 6.17 16.00
N GLY A 42 0.66 4.92 15.96
CA GLY A 42 -0.59 4.49 16.60
C GLY A 42 -1.77 4.49 15.64
N THR A 43 -2.86 3.82 16.06
CA THR A 43 -4.08 3.67 15.26
C THR A 43 -5.02 4.87 15.34
N ASP A 44 -4.80 5.77 16.31
CA ASP A 44 -5.57 7.01 16.46
C ASP A 44 -4.97 8.10 15.56
N TYR A 45 -5.45 8.18 14.33
CA TYR A 45 -4.99 9.17 13.34
C TYR A 45 -6.02 10.28 13.13
N THR A 46 -5.54 11.42 12.65
CA THR A 46 -6.34 12.61 12.36
C THR A 46 -6.60 12.76 10.86
N TYR A 47 -7.47 13.70 10.50
CA TYR A 47 -7.71 14.03 9.09
C TYR A 47 -6.44 14.55 8.38
N ASP A 48 -5.57 15.25 9.09
CA ASP A 48 -4.31 15.76 8.52
C ASP A 48 -3.33 14.62 8.23
N ASP A 49 -3.32 13.56 9.05
CA ASP A 49 -2.50 12.38 8.83
C ASP A 49 -2.87 11.64 7.54
N LEU A 50 -4.15 11.68 7.13
CA LEU A 50 -4.58 11.10 5.85
C LEU A 50 -3.82 11.72 4.66
N THR A 51 -3.52 13.02 4.73
CA THR A 51 -2.73 13.68 3.67
C THR A 51 -1.29 13.17 3.65
N THR A 52 -0.70 12.93 4.82
CA THR A 52 0.64 12.35 4.94
C THR A 52 0.66 10.91 4.42
N ILE A 53 -0.31 10.10 4.84
CA ILE A 53 -0.47 8.70 4.40
C ILE A 53 -0.64 8.63 2.88
N ALA A 54 -1.48 9.49 2.30
CA ALA A 54 -1.70 9.53 0.85
C ALA A 54 -0.42 9.90 0.08
N LYS A 55 0.36 10.88 0.57
CA LYS A 55 1.65 11.25 -0.03
C LYS A 55 2.66 10.11 0.06
N GLY A 56 2.72 9.43 1.20
CA GLY A 56 3.57 8.25 1.40
C GLY A 56 3.21 7.12 0.44
N GLN A 57 1.92 6.82 0.26
CA GLN A 57 1.46 5.80 -0.68
C GLN A 57 1.87 6.14 -2.12
N LEU A 58 1.69 7.40 -2.56
CA LEU A 58 2.10 7.85 -3.89
C LEU A 58 3.61 7.73 -4.12
N ALA A 59 4.42 7.99 -3.08
CA ALA A 59 5.87 7.83 -3.15
C ALA A 59 6.25 6.35 -3.31
N LEU A 60 5.70 5.46 -2.49
CA LEU A 60 5.94 4.01 -2.60
C LEU A 60 5.51 3.46 -3.96
N GLU A 61 4.36 3.90 -4.48
CA GLU A 61 3.90 3.49 -5.82
C GLU A 61 4.88 3.91 -6.92
N ALA A 62 5.46 5.11 -6.81
CA ALA A 62 6.44 5.61 -7.77
C ALA A 62 7.75 4.83 -7.69
N GLU A 63 8.22 4.50 -6.48
CA GLU A 63 9.41 3.68 -6.24
C GLU A 63 9.22 2.27 -6.81
N ALA A 64 8.11 1.61 -6.50
CA ALA A 64 7.81 0.27 -6.99
C ALA A 64 7.72 0.22 -8.51
N ALA A 65 7.18 1.26 -9.15
CA ALA A 65 7.06 1.32 -10.61
C ALA A 65 8.37 1.67 -11.33
N ALA A 66 9.41 2.12 -10.60
CA ALA A 66 10.72 2.45 -11.15
C ALA A 66 11.71 1.27 -11.09
N ALA A 67 11.37 0.20 -10.35
CA ALA A 67 12.13 -1.04 -10.25
C ALA A 67 11.88 -1.98 -11.44
#